data_AF-A0AAN8M789-F1
#
_entry.id   AF-A0AAN8M789-F1
#
_cell.length_a   1.000
_cell.length_b   1.000
_cell.length_c   1.000
_cell.angle_alpha   90.00
_cell.angle_beta   90.00
_cell.angle_gamma   90.00
#
_symmetry.space_group_name_H-M   'P 1'
#
loop_
_entity.id
_entity.type
_entity.pdbx_description
1 polymer ?
#
loop_
_entity_poly.entity_id
_entity_poly.type
_entity_poly.pdbx_seq_one_letter_code
_entity_poly.pdbx_strand_id
1 'polypeptide(L)'
;MRYFMTTIISKLQFGFSLDLGGMGRTLLFEGEPDHLVPAASEALIESNLFRVAGRMLGHTFLHDGPHVTGLSPAVIHVLFNGDPEMAPVVTEDCPDLHIRSIIELLEHEDLTPEQKDTVSDLSMSWDLPAVTKTNRRWLHNKLLLHAVVGRTMRQIKQLRKGLKDVMMLLEKITWPVEDSDDEDFDLDTTCRITGFLRMFIENSFIRYPGPAADILGWLGDASS
;
A
#
# COMPACT_ATOMS: atom_id res chain seq x y z
N MET A 1 -17.28 20.03 3.19
CA MET A 1 -15.99 19.28 3.15
C MET A 1 -16.16 17.78 3.45
N ARG A 2 -16.77 17.39 4.58
CA ARG A 2 -16.93 15.97 4.98
C ARG A 2 -17.61 15.06 3.93
N TYR A 3 -18.71 15.51 3.32
CA TYR A 3 -19.39 14.76 2.25
C TYR A 3 -18.51 14.53 1.00
N PHE A 4 -17.73 15.54 0.63
CA PHE A 4 -16.82 15.48 -0.51
C PHE A 4 -15.70 14.46 -0.28
N MET A 5 -15.07 14.48 0.90
CA MET A 5 -14.03 13.50 1.26
C MET A 5 -14.59 12.08 1.35
N THR A 6 -15.81 11.92 1.87
CA THR A 6 -16.52 10.62 1.87
C THR A 6 -16.74 10.10 0.46
N THR A 7 -17.15 10.97 -0.47
CA THR A 7 -17.35 10.60 -1.87
C THR A 7 -16.03 10.21 -2.55
N ILE A 8 -14.94 10.92 -2.25
CA ILE A 8 -13.60 10.58 -2.78
C ILE A 8 -13.16 9.21 -2.30
N ILE A 9 -13.22 8.95 -1.00
CA ILE A 9 -12.78 7.68 -0.42
C ILE A 9 -13.60 6.51 -0.95
N SER A 10 -14.92 6.68 -1.06
CA SER A 10 -15.79 5.70 -1.70
C SER A 10 -15.38 5.41 -3.15
N LYS A 11 -15.03 6.44 -3.94
CA LYS A 11 -14.55 6.25 -5.32
C LYS A 11 -13.18 5.57 -5.39
N LEU A 12 -12.28 5.85 -4.46
CA LEU A 12 -10.98 5.18 -4.40
C LEU A 12 -11.14 3.68 -4.07
N GLN A 13 -12.05 3.35 -3.15
CA GLN A 13 -12.29 1.97 -2.70
C GLN A 13 -13.10 1.14 -3.70
N PHE A 14 -14.22 1.67 -4.18
CA PHE A 14 -15.20 0.91 -4.97
C PHE A 14 -15.14 1.22 -6.47
N GLY A 15 -14.22 2.09 -6.86
CA GLY A 15 -13.99 2.50 -8.23
C GLY A 15 -14.81 3.71 -8.67
N PHE A 16 -14.43 4.20 -9.84
CA PHE A 16 -15.06 5.35 -10.49
C PHE A 16 -15.12 5.13 -12.00
N SER A 17 -15.97 5.87 -12.68
CA SER A 17 -16.01 5.87 -14.15
C SER A 17 -14.99 6.87 -14.67
N LEU A 18 -13.96 6.38 -15.36
CA LEU A 18 -13.04 7.18 -16.14
C LEU A 18 -12.76 6.44 -17.44
N ASP A 19 -13.01 7.10 -18.57
CA ASP A 19 -12.78 6.50 -19.88
C ASP A 19 -11.29 6.51 -20.21
N LEU A 20 -10.62 5.40 -19.88
CA LEU A 20 -9.23 5.11 -20.25
C LEU A 20 -9.16 4.01 -21.32
N GLY A 21 -10.16 3.96 -22.23
CA GLY A 21 -10.18 3.02 -23.36
C GLY A 21 -11.03 1.76 -23.14
N GLY A 22 -12.06 1.80 -22.30
CA GLY A 22 -12.96 0.67 -22.09
C GLY A 22 -14.23 1.00 -21.29
N MET A 23 -15.37 0.43 -21.69
CA MET A 23 -16.66 0.55 -20.98
C MET A 23 -16.63 -0.23 -19.66
N GLY A 24 -16.13 0.38 -18.58
CA GLY A 24 -16.07 -0.27 -17.27
C GLY A 24 -15.85 0.69 -16.11
N ARG A 25 -15.95 0.17 -14.87
CA ARG A 25 -15.48 0.89 -13.68
C ARG A 25 -13.97 0.76 -13.59
N THR A 26 -13.30 1.88 -13.36
CA THR A 26 -11.88 1.93 -13.04
C THR A 26 -11.68 1.66 -11.56
N LEU A 27 -10.91 0.62 -11.24
CA LEU A 27 -10.51 0.28 -9.88
C LEU A 27 -9.04 0.65 -9.68
N LEU A 28 -8.74 1.38 -8.60
CA LEU A 28 -7.35 1.62 -8.20
C LEU A 28 -6.81 0.52 -7.31
N PHE A 29 -7.69 -0.18 -6.60
CA PHE A 29 -7.35 -1.31 -5.76
C PHE A 29 -8.20 -2.51 -6.17
N GLU A 30 -7.58 -3.68 -6.18
CA GLU A 30 -8.17 -4.97 -6.57
C GLU A 30 -7.82 -6.04 -5.55
N GLY A 31 -8.55 -7.16 -5.57
CA GLY A 31 -8.40 -8.24 -4.59
C GLY A 31 -9.63 -8.42 -3.71
N GLU A 32 -9.46 -9.23 -2.68
CA GLU A 32 -10.53 -9.56 -1.73
C GLU A 32 -10.69 -8.49 -0.65
N PRO A 33 -11.84 -8.44 0.05
CA PRO A 33 -12.00 -7.58 1.23
C PRO A 33 -10.86 -7.84 2.24
N ASP A 34 -10.29 -6.78 2.80
CA ASP A 34 -9.14 -6.82 3.71
C ASP A 34 -7.80 -7.28 3.10
N HIS A 35 -7.78 -7.51 1.78
CA HIS A 35 -6.60 -7.89 1.00
C HIS A 35 -6.44 -7.06 -0.27
N LEU A 36 -6.95 -5.82 -0.27
CA LEU A 36 -6.88 -4.96 -1.44
C LEU A 36 -5.44 -4.51 -1.73
N VAL A 37 -5.03 -4.67 -2.98
CA VAL A 37 -3.72 -4.25 -3.50
C VAL A 37 -3.86 -3.27 -4.66
N PRO A 38 -2.88 -2.40 -4.93
CA PRO A 38 -2.94 -1.48 -6.07
C PRO A 38 -3.07 -2.25 -7.39
N ALA A 39 -3.99 -1.84 -8.25
CA ALA A 39 -4.23 -2.52 -9.52
C ALA A 39 -2.98 -2.53 -10.41
N ALA A 40 -2.69 -3.67 -11.02
CA ALA A 40 -1.52 -3.87 -11.89
C ALA A 40 -1.69 -3.29 -13.32
N SER A 41 -2.34 -2.13 -13.45
CA SER A 41 -2.65 -1.51 -14.74
C SER A 41 -1.64 -0.42 -15.13
N GLU A 42 -0.97 -0.58 -16.27
CA GLU A 42 -0.06 0.43 -16.83
C GLU A 42 -0.78 1.75 -17.13
N ALA A 43 -2.01 1.71 -17.65
CA ALA A 43 -2.78 2.92 -17.96
C ALA A 43 -3.02 3.80 -16.72
N LEU A 44 -3.21 3.18 -15.54
CA LEU A 44 -3.37 3.91 -14.27
C LEU A 44 -2.06 4.56 -13.80
N ILE A 45 -0.94 3.88 -14.03
CA ILE A 45 0.40 4.39 -13.74
C ILE A 45 0.74 5.57 -14.65
N GLU A 46 0.54 5.44 -15.95
CA GLU A 46 0.81 6.47 -16.96
C GLU A 46 -0.05 7.72 -16.72
N SER A 47 -1.31 7.51 -16.31
CA SER A 47 -2.24 8.59 -15.97
C SER A 47 -1.95 9.25 -14.61
N ASN A 48 -0.91 8.81 -13.89
CA ASN A 48 -0.55 9.29 -12.54
C ASN A 48 -1.71 9.21 -11.52
N LEU A 49 -2.67 8.30 -11.71
CA LEU A 49 -3.86 8.24 -10.85
C LEU A 49 -3.53 7.80 -9.42
N PHE A 50 -2.53 6.95 -9.23
CA PHE A 50 -2.04 6.60 -7.91
C PHE A 50 -1.43 7.80 -7.16
N ARG A 51 -0.79 8.74 -7.88
CA ARG A 51 -0.30 9.98 -7.27
C ARG A 51 -1.45 10.91 -6.88
N VAL A 52 -2.50 11.00 -7.72
CA VAL A 52 -3.72 11.74 -7.40
C VAL A 52 -4.40 11.14 -6.17
N ALA A 53 -4.52 9.81 -6.11
CA ALA A 53 -5.07 9.09 -4.96
C ALA A 53 -4.25 9.35 -3.69
N GLY A 54 -2.92 9.35 -3.77
CA GLY A 54 -2.06 9.70 -2.64
C GLY A 54 -2.33 11.11 -2.11
N ARG A 55 -2.55 12.09 -3.00
CA ARG A 55 -2.94 13.46 -2.58
C ARG A 55 -4.32 13.49 -1.92
N MET A 56 -5.28 12.76 -2.48
CA MET A 56 -6.63 12.64 -1.92
C MET A 56 -6.60 12.04 -0.51
N LEU A 57 -5.80 11.00 -0.29
CA LEU A 57 -5.58 10.40 1.03
C LEU A 57 -4.95 11.41 2.00
N GLY A 58 -3.92 12.14 1.56
CA GLY A 58 -3.29 13.18 2.37
C GLY A 58 -4.26 14.27 2.80
N HIS A 59 -5.09 14.79 1.89
CA HIS A 59 -6.11 15.77 2.24
C HIS A 59 -7.19 15.21 3.17
N THR A 60 -7.58 13.94 2.98
CA THR A 60 -8.58 13.31 3.84
C THR A 60 -8.05 13.17 5.26
N PHE A 61 -6.78 12.79 5.42
CA PHE A 61 -6.08 12.75 6.70
C PHE A 61 -6.01 14.13 7.38
N LEU A 62 -5.59 15.17 6.65
CA LEU A 62 -5.47 16.54 7.20
C LEU A 62 -6.80 17.16 7.66
N HIS A 63 -7.92 16.68 7.13
CA HIS A 63 -9.25 17.23 7.42
C HIS A 63 -10.12 16.31 8.28
N ASP A 64 -9.53 15.32 8.97
CA ASP A 64 -10.25 14.35 9.80
C ASP A 64 -11.41 13.68 9.03
N GLY A 65 -11.11 13.28 7.80
CA GLY A 65 -12.03 12.62 6.89
C GLY A 65 -11.96 11.07 6.98
N PRO A 66 -12.82 10.37 6.22
CA PRO A 66 -12.89 8.91 6.30
C PRO A 66 -11.64 8.21 5.76
N HIS A 67 -11.35 7.02 6.26
CA HIS A 67 -10.16 6.26 5.89
C HIS A 67 -10.45 5.27 4.77
N VAL A 68 -9.45 4.98 3.94
CA VAL A 68 -9.48 3.77 3.11
C VAL A 68 -9.24 2.57 4.00
N THR A 69 -10.25 1.72 4.10
CA THR A 69 -10.24 0.42 4.77
C THR A 69 -10.06 -0.71 3.77
N GLY A 70 -9.64 -1.88 4.26
CA GLY A 70 -9.57 -3.11 3.49
C GLY A 70 -8.29 -3.30 2.68
N LEU A 71 -7.28 -2.44 2.85
CA LEU A 71 -5.97 -2.63 2.21
C LEU A 71 -5.22 -3.80 2.82
N SER A 72 -4.51 -4.54 1.96
CA SER A 72 -3.60 -5.60 2.38
C SER A 72 -2.57 -5.10 3.41
N PRO A 73 -2.33 -5.83 4.51
CA PRO A 73 -1.26 -5.52 5.46
C PRO A 73 0.12 -5.40 4.81
N ALA A 74 0.41 -6.21 3.79
CA ALA A 74 1.65 -6.14 3.04
C ALA A 74 1.80 -4.81 2.28
N VAL A 75 0.72 -4.32 1.68
CA VAL A 75 0.70 -3.04 0.98
C VAL A 75 0.88 -1.89 1.97
N ILE A 76 0.20 -1.94 3.13
CA ILE A 76 0.36 -0.94 4.20
C ILE A 76 1.82 -0.91 4.67
N HIS A 77 2.41 -2.07 4.97
CA HIS A 77 3.81 -2.19 5.41
C HIS A 77 4.75 -1.47 4.45
N VAL A 78 4.64 -1.78 3.15
CA VAL A 78 5.50 -1.18 2.13
C VAL A 78 5.15 0.28 1.91
N LEU A 79 3.88 0.69 1.92
CA LEU A 79 3.47 2.08 1.74
C LEU A 79 4.13 3.00 2.78
N PHE A 80 4.27 2.54 4.02
CA PHE A 80 4.89 3.27 5.13
C PHE A 80 6.37 2.92 5.36
N ASN A 81 7.12 2.77 4.26
CA ASN A 81 8.58 2.58 4.26
C ASN A 81 9.11 1.28 4.90
N GLY A 82 8.24 0.31 5.17
CA GLY A 82 8.69 -1.04 5.49
C GLY A 82 9.47 -1.68 4.34
N ASP A 83 10.38 -2.60 4.69
CA ASP A 83 11.18 -3.34 3.73
C ASP A 83 10.28 -4.24 2.87
N PRO A 84 10.25 -4.07 1.53
CA PRO A 84 9.50 -4.94 0.64
C PRO A 84 9.78 -6.43 0.83
N GLU A 85 11.00 -6.83 1.23
CA GLU A 85 11.33 -8.24 1.42
C GLU A 85 10.75 -8.84 2.71
N MET A 86 10.35 -7.99 3.66
CA MET A 86 9.80 -8.37 4.96
C MET A 86 8.27 -8.17 5.04
N ALA A 87 7.62 -7.83 3.94
CA ALA A 87 6.19 -7.58 3.90
C ALA A 87 5.40 -8.86 4.27
N PRO A 88 4.39 -8.77 5.16
CA PRO A 88 3.60 -9.92 5.61
C PRO A 88 2.55 -10.33 4.55
N VAL A 89 3.02 -10.91 3.44
CA VAL A 89 2.15 -11.35 2.33
C VAL A 89 1.45 -12.67 2.62
N VAL A 90 0.17 -12.76 2.25
CA VAL A 90 -0.65 -13.98 2.26
C VAL A 90 -1.26 -14.25 0.88
N THR A 91 -1.75 -15.46 0.64
CA THR A 91 -2.25 -15.88 -0.69
C THR A 91 -3.43 -15.02 -1.16
N GLU A 92 -4.28 -14.59 -0.23
CA GLU A 92 -5.43 -13.71 -0.46
C GLU A 92 -5.01 -12.33 -1.00
N ASP A 93 -3.79 -11.87 -0.69
CA ASP A 93 -3.26 -10.61 -1.22
C ASP A 93 -2.97 -10.68 -2.74
N CYS A 94 -2.88 -11.87 -3.34
CA CYS A 94 -2.64 -12.02 -4.77
C CYS A 94 -3.95 -11.92 -5.55
N PRO A 95 -4.22 -10.85 -6.32
CA PRO A 95 -5.51 -10.66 -6.98
C PRO A 95 -5.68 -11.54 -8.24
N ASP A 96 -4.59 -12.01 -8.82
CA ASP A 96 -4.59 -12.87 -10.00
C ASP A 96 -4.85 -14.32 -9.59
N LEU A 97 -6.08 -14.79 -9.83
CA LEU A 97 -6.52 -16.14 -9.48
C LEU A 97 -5.69 -17.23 -10.15
N HIS A 98 -5.19 -17.01 -11.36
CA HIS A 98 -4.38 -18.00 -12.07
C HIS A 98 -3.02 -18.16 -11.41
N ILE A 99 -2.35 -17.04 -11.11
CA ILE A 99 -1.07 -17.04 -10.39
C ILE A 99 -1.23 -17.60 -8.99
N ARG A 100 -2.30 -17.20 -8.28
CA ARG A 100 -2.60 -17.71 -6.94
C ARG A 100 -2.73 -19.23 -6.94
N SER A 101 -3.49 -19.77 -7.89
CA SER A 101 -3.65 -21.23 -8.06
C SER A 101 -2.32 -21.94 -8.27
N ILE A 102 -1.40 -21.36 -9.05
CA ILE A 102 -0.07 -21.94 -9.29
C ILE A 102 0.78 -21.89 -8.02
N ILE A 103 0.73 -20.79 -7.26
CA ILE A 103 1.46 -20.64 -6.01
C ILE A 103 0.95 -21.65 -4.96
N GLU A 104 -0.36 -21.83 -4.85
CA GLU A 104 -0.98 -22.81 -3.93
C GLU A 104 -0.53 -24.25 -4.21
N LEU A 105 -0.16 -24.59 -5.45
CA LEU A 105 0.40 -25.91 -5.76
C LEU A 105 1.67 -26.21 -4.95
N LEU A 106 2.42 -25.19 -4.55
CA LEU A 106 3.64 -25.35 -3.75
C LEU A 106 3.38 -25.82 -2.33
N GLU A 107 2.14 -25.75 -1.84
CA GLU A 107 1.72 -26.24 -0.51
C GLU A 107 1.46 -27.76 -0.48
N HIS A 108 1.15 -28.38 -1.61
CA HIS A 108 0.89 -29.84 -1.67
C HIS A 108 2.13 -30.67 -1.33
N GLU A 109 2.01 -31.83 -0.69
CA GLU A 109 3.20 -32.66 -0.40
C GLU A 109 3.92 -33.14 -1.66
N ASP A 110 3.15 -33.59 -2.66
CA ASP A 110 3.65 -34.09 -3.93
C ASP A 110 3.03 -33.32 -5.10
N LEU A 111 3.88 -32.96 -6.08
CA LEU A 111 3.49 -32.35 -7.34
C LEU A 111 3.53 -33.41 -8.44
N THR A 112 2.54 -33.42 -9.32
CA THR A 112 2.66 -34.18 -10.58
C THR A 112 3.75 -33.55 -11.47
N PRO A 113 4.30 -34.29 -12.45
CA PRO A 113 5.25 -33.74 -13.41
C PRO A 113 4.73 -32.45 -14.08
N GLU A 114 3.46 -32.43 -14.46
CA GLU A 114 2.82 -31.29 -15.14
C GLU A 114 2.68 -30.08 -14.21
N GLN A 115 2.32 -30.29 -12.95
CA GLN A 115 2.27 -29.23 -11.94
C GLN A 115 3.67 -28.65 -11.68
N LYS A 116 4.68 -29.52 -11.63
CA LYS A 116 6.07 -29.12 -11.42
C LYS A 116 6.57 -28.26 -12.59
N ASP A 117 6.23 -28.62 -13.82
CA ASP A 117 6.57 -27.84 -15.01
C ASP A 117 5.86 -26.49 -14.97
N THR A 118 4.56 -26.47 -14.68
CA THR A 118 3.77 -25.22 -14.56
C THR A 118 4.37 -24.23 -13.55
N VAL A 119 4.74 -24.71 -12.35
CA VAL A 119 5.36 -23.86 -11.33
C VAL A 119 6.76 -23.41 -11.75
N SER A 120 7.53 -24.29 -12.40
CA SER A 120 8.88 -23.96 -12.88
C SER A 120 8.84 -22.90 -13.98
N ASP A 121 7.89 -22.99 -14.91
CA ASP A 121 7.69 -22.03 -16.00
C ASP A 121 7.36 -20.64 -15.43
N LEU A 122 6.44 -20.56 -14.46
CA LEU A 122 6.13 -19.30 -13.77
C LEU A 122 7.36 -18.73 -13.07
N SER A 123 8.10 -19.57 -12.34
CA SER A 123 9.29 -19.17 -11.60
C SER A 123 10.36 -18.62 -12.52
N MET A 124 10.66 -19.32 -13.60
CA MET A 124 11.66 -18.91 -14.59
C MET A 124 11.25 -17.62 -15.31
N SER A 125 9.95 -17.41 -15.53
CA SER A 125 9.46 -16.15 -16.13
C SER A 125 9.73 -14.92 -15.26
N TRP A 126 9.97 -15.10 -13.95
CA TRP A 126 10.32 -14.04 -13.00
C TRP A 126 11.75 -14.17 -12.49
N ASP A 127 12.63 -14.80 -13.26
CA ASP A 127 14.05 -14.98 -12.95
C ASP A 127 14.33 -15.75 -11.63
N LEU A 128 13.41 -16.64 -11.25
CA LEU A 128 13.53 -17.52 -10.09
C LEU A 128 13.91 -18.95 -10.51
N PRO A 129 14.60 -19.72 -9.65
CA PRO A 129 14.97 -21.09 -9.96
C PRO A 129 13.74 -22.01 -10.06
N ALA A 130 13.85 -23.07 -10.87
CA ALA A 130 12.82 -24.09 -10.98
C ALA A 130 12.49 -24.75 -9.63
N VAL A 131 11.28 -25.30 -9.52
CA VAL A 131 10.83 -25.93 -8.27
C VAL A 131 11.57 -27.25 -8.04
N THR A 132 12.05 -27.40 -6.81
CA THR A 132 12.70 -28.60 -6.28
C THR A 132 12.06 -28.94 -4.93
N LYS A 133 12.26 -30.15 -4.42
CA LYS A 133 11.69 -30.56 -3.13
C LYS A 133 12.20 -29.70 -1.96
N THR A 134 13.40 -29.14 -2.07
CA THR A 134 14.07 -28.41 -0.98
C THR A 134 13.77 -26.91 -0.98
N ASN A 135 13.46 -26.32 -2.14
CA ASN A 135 13.22 -24.87 -2.25
C ASN A 135 11.73 -24.47 -2.25
N ARG A 136 10.78 -25.41 -2.15
CA ARG A 136 9.33 -25.13 -2.30
C ARG A 136 8.82 -23.99 -1.43
N ARG A 137 9.11 -24.04 -0.13
CA ARG A 137 8.62 -23.02 0.82
C ARG A 137 9.23 -21.64 0.56
N TRP A 138 10.50 -21.60 0.21
CA TRP A 138 11.17 -20.36 -0.18
C TRP A 138 10.57 -19.81 -1.48
N LEU A 139 10.36 -20.67 -2.47
CA LEU A 139 9.83 -20.31 -3.77
C LEU A 139 8.38 -19.82 -3.67
N HIS A 140 7.56 -20.48 -2.84
CA HIS A 140 6.21 -20.05 -2.51
C HIS A 140 6.22 -18.59 -2.03
N ASN A 141 7.01 -18.31 -0.99
CA ASN A 141 7.09 -16.96 -0.41
C ASN A 141 7.65 -15.94 -1.41
N LYS A 142 8.65 -16.30 -2.20
CA LYS A 142 9.23 -15.38 -3.20
C LYS A 142 8.28 -15.08 -4.36
N LEU A 143 7.57 -16.09 -4.87
CA LEU A 143 6.56 -15.91 -5.91
C LEU A 143 5.42 -15.04 -5.40
N LEU A 144 4.91 -15.32 -4.20
CA LEU A 144 3.83 -14.55 -3.61
C LEU A 144 4.24 -13.10 -3.37
N LEU A 145 5.42 -12.87 -2.80
CA LEU A 145 5.95 -11.54 -2.60
C LEU A 145 6.11 -10.78 -3.93
N HIS A 146 6.62 -11.43 -4.98
CA HIS A 146 6.75 -10.80 -6.29
C HIS A 146 5.38 -10.46 -6.89
N ALA A 147 4.42 -11.38 -6.81
CA ALA A 147 3.08 -11.22 -7.34
C ALA A 147 2.31 -10.05 -6.68
N VAL A 148 2.48 -9.87 -5.36
CA VAL A 148 1.77 -8.87 -4.57
C VAL A 148 2.52 -7.53 -4.51
N VAL A 149 3.77 -7.55 -4.03
CA VAL A 149 4.55 -6.34 -3.74
C VAL A 149 5.42 -5.93 -4.92
N GLY A 150 6.08 -6.90 -5.56
CA GLY A 150 6.98 -6.65 -6.68
C GLY A 150 6.29 -5.92 -7.83
N ARG A 151 5.12 -6.42 -8.23
CA ARG A 151 4.32 -5.88 -9.33
C ARG A 151 3.64 -4.54 -9.04
N THR A 152 3.38 -4.24 -7.77
CA THR A 152 2.64 -3.02 -7.36
C THR A 152 3.56 -1.89 -6.87
N MET A 153 4.87 -2.10 -6.89
CA MET A 153 5.84 -1.15 -6.36
C MET A 153 5.80 0.23 -7.05
N ARG A 154 5.54 0.30 -8.36
CA ARG A 154 5.43 1.58 -9.08
C ARG A 154 4.22 2.39 -8.59
N GLN A 155 3.10 1.72 -8.35
CA GLN A 155 1.84 2.25 -7.85
C GLN A 155 2.04 2.76 -6.41
N ILE A 156 2.65 1.95 -5.55
CA ILE A 156 2.98 2.33 -4.16
C ILE A 156 3.89 3.57 -4.15
N LYS A 157 4.92 3.62 -5.02
CA LYS A 157 5.78 4.81 -5.15
C LYS A 157 5.01 6.06 -5.56
N GLN A 158 4.06 5.93 -6.49
CA GLN A 158 3.20 7.05 -6.88
C GLN A 158 2.27 7.50 -5.73
N LEU A 159 1.66 6.57 -5.00
CA LEU A 159 0.86 6.86 -3.79
C LEU A 159 1.70 7.63 -2.75
N ARG A 160 2.90 7.15 -2.43
CA ARG A 160 3.81 7.84 -1.51
C ARG A 160 4.16 9.24 -1.99
N LYS A 161 4.43 9.41 -3.29
CA LYS A 161 4.70 10.73 -3.87
C LYS A 161 3.51 11.67 -3.71
N GLY A 162 2.29 11.17 -3.91
CA GLY A 162 1.07 11.95 -3.72
C GLY A 162 0.86 12.38 -2.26
N LEU A 163 1.08 11.47 -1.30
CA LEU A 163 1.04 11.79 0.13
C LEU A 163 2.06 12.88 0.48
N LYS A 164 3.32 12.68 0.03
CA LYS A 164 4.40 13.65 0.23
C LYS A 164 4.08 15.00 -0.42
N ASP A 165 3.49 15.06 -1.60
CA ASP A 165 3.12 16.33 -2.23
C ASP A 165 2.26 17.19 -1.28
N VAL A 166 1.30 16.58 -0.56
CA VAL A 166 0.42 17.28 0.38
C VAL A 166 1.15 17.67 1.67
N MET A 167 2.04 16.81 2.16
CA MET A 167 2.82 17.08 3.38
C MET A 167 3.92 18.12 3.14
N MET A 168 4.59 18.11 1.98
CA MET A 168 5.58 19.11 1.57
C MET A 168 4.93 20.48 1.28
N LEU A 169 3.64 20.50 0.91
CA LEU A 169 2.89 21.74 0.84
C LEU A 169 2.73 22.38 2.23
N LEU A 170 2.73 21.60 3.32
CA LEU A 170 2.82 22.15 4.67
C LEU A 170 4.20 22.72 4.97
N GLU A 171 5.29 22.12 4.48
CA GLU A 171 6.65 22.68 4.61
C GLU A 171 6.85 23.99 3.82
N LYS A 172 6.10 24.19 2.72
CA LYS A 172 6.11 25.41 1.90
C LYS A 172 5.13 26.48 2.35
N ILE A 173 4.26 26.19 3.31
CA ILE A 173 3.66 27.24 4.11
C ILE A 173 4.82 27.75 4.94
N THR A 174 5.49 28.79 4.42
CA THR A 174 6.38 29.61 5.22
C THR A 174 5.54 30.05 6.40
N TRP A 175 5.81 29.43 7.55
CA TRP A 175 5.37 29.93 8.83
C TRP A 175 5.65 31.44 8.82
N PRO A 176 4.66 32.31 9.08
CA PRO A 176 4.94 33.74 9.14
C PRO A 176 6.08 33.91 10.14
N VAL A 177 7.18 34.48 9.65
CA VAL A 177 8.30 34.89 10.50
C VAL A 177 7.68 35.83 11.52
N GLU A 178 7.90 35.52 12.79
CA GLU A 178 7.47 36.33 13.93
C GLU A 178 7.90 37.77 13.68
N ASP A 179 6.93 38.59 13.30
CA ASP A 179 6.90 40.04 13.47
C ASP A 179 5.46 40.48 13.20
N SER A 180 4.55 40.08 14.07
CA SER A 180 3.52 40.97 14.61
C SER A 180 2.73 40.21 15.65
N ASP A 181 2.67 40.84 16.82
CA ASP A 181 1.92 40.43 17.98
C ASP A 181 0.48 40.01 17.64
N ASP A 182 -0.04 39.04 18.41
CA ASP A 182 -1.45 38.64 18.55
C ASP A 182 -1.93 37.43 17.71
N GLU A 183 -1.81 36.22 18.28
CA GLU A 183 -2.92 35.36 18.76
C GLU A 183 -2.42 33.91 18.98
N ASP A 184 -2.60 33.40 20.21
CA ASP A 184 -2.18 32.07 20.66
C ASP A 184 -2.65 30.94 19.73
N PHE A 185 -1.72 30.27 19.04
CA PHE A 185 -2.03 28.97 18.45
C PHE A 185 -2.06 27.92 19.56
N ASP A 186 -3.28 27.47 19.86
CA ASP A 186 -3.62 26.55 20.95
C ASP A 186 -2.72 25.30 20.95
N LEU A 187 -2.01 25.10 22.07
CA LEU A 187 -1.14 23.95 22.33
C LEU A 187 -1.89 22.62 22.11
N ASP A 188 -3.22 22.63 22.30
CA ASP A 188 -4.11 21.51 22.04
C ASP A 188 -4.11 21.07 20.57
N THR A 189 -3.97 22.00 19.62
CA THR A 189 -3.93 21.68 18.18
C THR A 189 -2.64 20.93 17.82
N THR A 190 -1.51 21.30 18.41
CA THR A 190 -0.21 20.64 18.23
C THR A 190 -0.17 19.27 18.91
N CYS A 191 -0.76 19.15 20.10
CA CYS A 191 -0.94 17.87 20.79
C CYS A 191 -1.91 16.93 20.06
N ARG A 192 -2.95 17.46 19.38
CA ARG A 192 -3.89 16.66 18.57
C ARG A 192 -3.22 16.06 17.34
N ILE A 193 -2.37 16.81 16.63
CA ILE A 193 -1.69 16.31 15.41
C ILE A 193 -0.70 15.20 15.74
N THR A 194 0.09 15.35 16.80
CA THR A 194 1.06 14.35 17.26
C THR A 194 0.40 13.15 17.94
N GLY A 195 -0.66 13.38 18.72
CA GLY A 195 -1.49 12.32 19.31
C GLY A 195 -2.26 11.51 18.27
N PHE A 196 -2.72 12.14 17.19
CA PHE A 196 -3.46 11.49 16.10
C PHE A 196 -2.56 10.60 15.24
N LEU A 197 -1.33 11.04 14.94
CA LEU A 197 -0.33 10.21 14.25
C LEU A 197 0.07 8.99 15.10
N ARG A 198 0.21 9.18 16.42
CA ARG A 198 0.48 8.09 17.38
C ARG A 198 -0.71 7.13 17.49
N MET A 199 -1.93 7.65 17.60
CA MET A 199 -3.16 6.85 17.63
C MET A 199 -3.40 6.10 16.32
N PHE A 200 -3.04 6.68 15.16
CA PHE A 200 -3.13 6.00 13.86
C PHE A 200 -2.16 4.82 13.80
N ILE A 201 -0.91 4.98 14.25
CA ILE A 201 0.08 3.89 14.32
C ILE A 201 -0.32 2.83 15.36
N GLU A 202 -0.88 3.23 16.51
CA GLU A 202 -1.27 2.32 17.60
C GLU A 202 -2.60 1.57 17.31
N ASN A 203 -3.55 2.16 16.58
CA ASN A 203 -4.88 1.57 16.36
C ASN A 203 -5.10 0.98 14.95
N SER A 204 -4.27 1.32 13.95
CA SER A 204 -4.34 0.66 12.63
C SER A 204 -3.58 -0.69 12.58
N PHE A 205 -3.01 -1.11 13.71
CA PHE A 205 -2.34 -2.40 13.89
C PHE A 205 -3.15 -3.39 14.75
N ILE A 206 -4.48 -3.41 14.65
CA ILE A 206 -5.27 -4.48 15.29
C ILE A 206 -5.37 -5.66 14.31
N ARG A 207 -4.25 -6.39 14.22
CA ARG A 207 -4.13 -7.87 14.20
C ARG A 207 -2.78 -8.30 13.57
N TYR A 208 -1.65 -7.95 14.18
CA TYR A 208 -0.44 -8.80 14.12
C TYR A 208 0.47 -8.44 15.31
N PRO A 209 0.76 -9.37 16.24
CA PRO A 209 1.68 -9.11 17.34
C PRO A 209 3.12 -9.30 16.81
N GLY A 210 3.83 -8.18 16.58
CA GLY A 210 5.24 -8.16 16.19
C GLY A 210 5.88 -6.83 16.61
N PRO A 211 7.19 -6.77 16.85
CA PRO A 211 7.81 -5.76 17.73
C PRO A 211 7.81 -4.37 17.08
N ALA A 212 6.83 -3.56 17.47
CA ALA A 212 6.65 -2.15 17.07
C ALA A 212 7.69 -1.18 17.66
N ALA A 213 8.83 -1.66 18.15
CA ALA A 213 9.81 -0.84 18.87
C ALA A 213 10.79 -0.08 17.95
N ASP A 214 10.97 -0.50 16.69
CA ASP A 214 12.05 0.03 15.85
C ASP A 214 11.64 1.19 14.91
N ILE A 215 10.35 1.50 14.76
CA ILE A 215 9.90 2.51 13.76
C ILE A 215 10.09 3.95 14.24
N LEU A 216 9.99 4.21 15.56
CA LEU A 216 10.22 5.56 16.11
C LEU A 216 11.71 5.97 16.06
N GLY A 217 12.64 5.01 16.07
CA GLY A 217 14.07 5.30 15.88
C GLY A 217 14.40 5.78 14.45
N TRP A 218 13.66 5.28 13.45
CA TRP A 218 13.96 5.56 12.04
C TRP A 218 13.44 6.91 11.52
N LEU A 219 12.47 7.53 12.19
CA LEU A 219 12.03 8.90 11.87
C LEU A 219 12.99 9.96 12.42
N GLY A 220 13.87 9.61 13.37
CA GLY A 220 14.88 10.51 13.93
C GLY A 220 16.16 10.63 13.09
N ASP A 221 16.49 9.62 12.28
CA ASP A 221 17.76 9.57 11.54
C ASP A 221 17.67 10.15 10.10
N ALA A 222 16.54 10.72 9.71
CA ALA A 222 16.37 11.40 8.43
C ALA A 222 16.84 12.88 8.43
N SER A 223 17.45 13.34 9.53
CA SER A 223 18.13 14.63 9.62
C SER A 223 19.63 14.44 9.92
N SER A 224 20.40 14.04 8.90
CA SER A 224 21.86 14.24 8.80
C SER A 224 22.30 14.12 7.34
#